data_AF-A0A059A7B1-F1
#
_entry.id   AF-A0A059A7B1-F1
#
_cell.length_a   1.000
_cell.length_b   1.000
_cell.length_c   1.000
_cell.angle_alpha   90.00
_cell.angle_beta   90.00
_cell.angle_gamma   90.00
#
_symmetry.space_group_name_H-M   'P 1'
#
loop_
_entity.id
_entity.type
_entity.pdbx_description
1 polymer ?
#
loop_
_entity_poly.entity_id
_entity_poly.type
_entity_poly.pdbx_seq_one_letter_code
_entity_poly.pdbx_strand_id
1 'polypeptide(L)'
;MDEVKGFMRRVLLLKFKAETAPDHVERLIKDPISSSSSSFTHVFELMFEDAEGIAAYMVHPAHLEFHERSWPHVEKIVVINYKPTPFHT
;
A
#
# COMPACT_ATOMS: atom_id res chain seq x y z
N MET A 1 8.59 33.28 8.47
CA MET A 1 7.35 32.54 8.19
C MET A 1 7.83 31.31 7.46
N ASP A 2 8.07 30.22 8.19
CA ASP A 2 8.63 29.01 7.62
C ASP A 2 7.69 28.50 6.54
N GLU A 3 8.20 28.46 5.32
CA GLU A 3 7.54 27.82 4.20
C GLU A 3 7.33 26.36 4.61
N VAL A 4 6.08 25.94 4.83
CA VAL A 4 5.79 24.54 5.08
C VAL A 4 6.12 23.82 3.78
N LYS A 5 7.36 23.33 3.68
CA LYS A 5 7.86 22.55 2.55
C LYS A 5 6.88 21.39 2.36
N GLY A 6 6.10 21.45 1.27
CA GLY A 6 4.97 20.55 1.08
C GLY A 6 5.49 19.13 0.85
N PHE A 7 5.45 18.28 1.88
CA PHE A 7 5.87 16.89 1.79
C PHE A 7 4.85 16.05 1.03
N MET A 8 5.35 15.10 0.23
CA MET A 8 4.51 14.13 -0.49
C MET A 8 4.41 12.85 0.34
N ARG A 9 3.19 12.33 0.51
CA ARG A 9 2.97 11.03 1.13
C ARG A 9 2.64 10.00 0.07
N ARG A 10 3.19 8.81 0.23
CA ARG A 10 2.83 7.63 -0.53
C ARG A 10 2.25 6.59 0.40
N VAL A 11 1.02 6.16 0.14
CA VAL A 11 0.37 5.05 0.84
C VAL A 11 0.27 3.86 -0.09
N LEU A 12 0.64 2.68 0.39
CA LEU A 12 0.53 1.41 -0.31
C LEU A 12 -0.46 0.53 0.44
N LEU A 13 -1.55 0.15 -0.23
CA LEU A 13 -2.45 -0.89 0.25
C LEU A 13 -2.02 -2.20 -0.42
N LEU A 14 -1.70 -3.20 0.39
CA LEU A 14 -1.10 -4.44 -0.10
C LEU A 14 -1.83 -5.67 0.42
N LYS A 15 -1.97 -6.67 -0.43
CA LYS A 15 -2.45 -8.00 -0.09
C LYS A 15 -1.41 -9.01 -0.54
N PHE A 16 -0.93 -9.85 0.37
CA PHE A 16 -0.09 -11.00 0.03
C PHE A 16 -0.96 -12.19 -0.38
N LYS A 17 -0.41 -13.07 -1.22
CA LYS A 17 -1.05 -14.32 -1.64
C LYS A 17 -1.29 -15.21 -0.43
N ALA A 18 -2.48 -15.79 -0.34
CA ALA A 18 -2.76 -16.83 0.64
C ALA A 18 -2.08 -18.13 0.20
N GLU A 19 -0.98 -18.52 0.81
CA GLU A 19 -0.49 -19.90 0.73
C GLU A 19 -1.51 -20.77 1.47
N THR A 20 -2.24 -21.69 0.81
CA THR A 20 -3.26 -22.47 1.54
C THR A 20 -3.48 -23.89 1.03
N ALA A 21 -3.72 -24.83 1.96
CA ALA A 21 -4.79 -25.85 1.92
C ALA A 21 -4.92 -26.60 3.27
N PRO A 22 -6.05 -27.27 3.59
CA PRO A 22 -7.47 -26.98 3.32
C PRO A 22 -8.26 -26.83 4.66
N ASP A 23 -9.35 -26.07 4.72
CA ASP A 23 -10.70 -26.65 4.81
C ASP A 23 -11.80 -25.62 4.45
N HIS A 24 -12.94 -26.16 4.05
CA HIS A 24 -13.71 -25.81 2.85
C HIS A 24 -15.12 -25.27 3.22
N VAL A 25 -15.78 -24.60 2.27
CA VAL A 25 -17.25 -24.44 2.15
C VAL A 25 -18.00 -23.47 3.10
N GLU A 26 -17.60 -23.17 4.34
CA GLU A 26 -18.44 -22.31 5.21
C GLU A 26 -18.53 -20.82 4.80
N ARG A 27 -17.58 -20.32 4.00
CA ARG A 27 -17.55 -18.90 3.58
C ARG A 27 -18.49 -18.54 2.44
N LEU A 28 -19.14 -19.52 1.81
CA LEU A 28 -20.07 -19.29 0.70
C LEU A 28 -21.48 -18.89 1.18
N ILE A 29 -21.79 -18.98 2.48
CA ILE A 29 -23.17 -18.86 3.01
C ILE A 29 -23.41 -17.54 3.78
N LYS A 30 -22.40 -16.68 3.98
CA LYS A 30 -22.51 -15.53 4.89
C LYS A 30 -22.17 -14.19 4.22
N ASP A 31 -22.94 -13.81 3.21
CA ASP A 31 -23.03 -12.43 2.77
C ASP A 31 -23.81 -11.59 3.79
N PRO A 32 -23.27 -10.45 4.23
CA PRO A 32 -24.14 -9.32 4.51
C PRO A 32 -23.63 -8.11 3.73
N ILE A 33 -24.10 -7.93 2.49
CA ILE A 33 -24.41 -6.63 1.83
C ILE A 33 -23.29 -5.54 1.93
N SER A 34 -22.04 -5.94 2.18
CA SER A 34 -20.82 -5.11 2.23
C SER A 34 -19.52 -5.91 2.01
N SER A 35 -19.63 -7.23 1.78
CA SER A 35 -18.50 -8.16 1.65
C SER A 35 -17.87 -8.12 0.26
N SER A 36 -17.08 -7.08 -0.03
CA SER A 36 -16.09 -7.16 -1.11
C SER A 36 -14.91 -7.99 -0.61
N SER A 37 -14.82 -9.24 -1.07
CA SER A 37 -13.70 -10.18 -0.88
C SER A 37 -12.35 -9.70 -1.48
N SER A 38 -12.23 -8.40 -1.77
CA SER A 38 -11.05 -7.68 -2.25
C SER A 38 -10.44 -6.76 -1.19
N SER A 39 -10.49 -7.14 0.09
CA SER A 39 -9.90 -6.35 1.18
C SER A 39 -8.36 -6.48 1.16
N PHE A 40 -7.65 -5.34 1.15
CA PHE A 40 -6.20 -5.30 1.40
C PHE A 40 -5.89 -5.72 2.84
N THR A 41 -4.69 -6.26 3.10
CA THR A 41 -4.31 -6.76 4.44
C THR A 41 -3.26 -5.90 5.13
N HIS A 42 -2.49 -5.11 4.38
CA HIS A 42 -1.41 -4.27 4.90
C HIS A 42 -1.52 -2.85 4.34
N VAL A 43 -1.09 -1.88 5.13
CA VAL A 43 -0.91 -0.48 4.74
C VAL A 43 0.52 -0.07 5.04
N PHE A 44 1.25 0.45 4.05
CA PHE A 44 2.56 1.08 4.24
C PHE A 44 2.44 2.57 3.92
N GLU A 45 2.91 3.43 4.81
CA GLU A 45 3.01 4.87 4.58
C GLU A 45 4.47 5.28 4.50
N LEU A 46 4.81 6.01 3.44
CA LEU A 46 6.12 6.57 3.18
C LEU A 46 5.98 8.09 3.04
N MET A 47 6.93 8.83 3.61
CA MET A 47 6.99 10.28 3.52
C MET A 47 8.20 10.68 2.69
N PHE A 48 7.99 11.59 1.76
CA PHE A 48 9.00 12.14 0.86
C PHE A 48 8.93 13.66 0.89
N GLU A 49 10.05 14.33 0.61
CA GLU A 49 10.04 15.79 0.46
C GLU A 49 9.23 16.22 -0.78
N ASP A 50 9.31 15.47 -1.88
CA ASP A 50 8.71 15.80 -3.17
C ASP A 50 8.55 14.56 -4.08
N ALA A 51 8.21 14.79 -5.36
CA ALA A 51 8.03 13.72 -6.33
C ALA A 51 9.38 13.13 -6.81
N GLU A 52 10.43 13.93 -6.79
CA GLU A 52 11.80 13.56 -7.13
C GLU A 52 12.35 12.56 -6.10
N GLY A 53 12.05 12.76 -4.80
CA GLY A 53 12.37 11.81 -3.74
C GLY A 53 11.69 10.45 -3.95
N ILE A 54 10.46 10.44 -4.47
CA ILE A 54 9.79 9.20 -4.87
C ILE A 54 10.52 8.54 -6.05
N ALA A 55 10.88 9.32 -7.08
CA ALA A 55 11.57 8.79 -8.25
C ALA A 55 12.93 8.18 -7.88
N ALA A 56 13.70 8.86 -7.01
CA ALA A 56 14.97 8.36 -6.49
C ALA A 56 14.79 7.08 -5.65
N TYR A 57 13.75 7.01 -4.81
CA TYR A 57 13.42 5.82 -4.03
C TYR A 57 13.09 4.61 -4.92
N MET A 58 12.33 4.80 -6.01
CA MET A 58 11.93 3.72 -6.90
C MET A 58 13.11 2.97 -7.52
N VAL A 59 14.20 3.67 -7.80
CA VAL A 59 15.41 3.11 -8.42
C VAL A 59 16.51 2.80 -7.41
N HIS A 60 16.27 3.05 -6.11
CA HIS A 60 17.27 2.81 -5.08
C HIS A 60 17.55 1.30 -4.95
N PRO A 61 18.82 0.84 -4.91
CA PRO A 61 19.16 -0.58 -4.90
C PRO A 61 18.46 -1.36 -3.77
N ALA A 62 18.44 -0.81 -2.55
CA ALA A 62 17.73 -1.46 -1.43
C ALA A 62 16.20 -1.60 -1.64
N HIS A 63 15.57 -0.65 -2.35
CA HIS A 63 14.15 -0.77 -2.70
C HIS A 63 13.95 -1.85 -3.77
N LEU A 64 14.83 -1.92 -4.77
CA LEU A 64 14.78 -2.95 -5.80
C LEU A 64 14.98 -4.36 -5.22
N GLU A 65 15.96 -4.54 -4.33
CA GLU A 65 16.19 -5.82 -3.64
C GLU A 65 14.99 -6.24 -2.79
N PHE A 66 14.34 -5.29 -2.11
CA PHE A 66 13.10 -5.56 -1.37
C PHE A 66 11.95 -5.92 -2.31
N HIS A 67 11.81 -5.21 -3.43
CA HIS A 67 10.80 -5.50 -4.44
C HIS A 67 10.99 -6.91 -5.01
N GLU A 68 12.20 -7.29 -5.41
CA GLU A 68 12.48 -8.63 -5.96
C GLU A 68 12.14 -9.75 -4.97
N ARG A 69 12.43 -9.57 -3.68
CA ARG A 69 12.08 -10.53 -2.64
C ARG A 69 10.59 -10.59 -2.33
N SER A 70 9.90 -9.45 -2.33
CA SER A 70 8.50 -9.37 -1.86
C SER A 70 7.48 -9.59 -2.97
N TRP A 71 7.77 -9.15 -4.20
CA TRP A 71 6.85 -9.16 -5.35
C TRP A 71 6.25 -10.53 -5.66
N PRO A 72 6.98 -11.67 -5.61
CA PRO A 72 6.40 -12.99 -5.85
C PRO A 72 5.26 -13.34 -4.90
N HIS A 73 5.25 -12.76 -3.69
CA HIS A 73 4.26 -13.00 -2.65
C HIS A 73 3.10 -11.99 -2.68
N VAL A 74 3.17 -10.92 -3.48
CA VAL A 74 2.09 -9.91 -3.58
C VAL A 74 0.96 -10.44 -4.47
N GLU A 75 -0.27 -10.41 -3.96
CA GLU A 75 -1.50 -10.70 -4.71
C GLU A 75 -2.09 -9.43 -5.31
N LYS A 76 -2.18 -8.35 -4.52
CA LYS A 76 -2.74 -7.06 -4.95
C LYS A 76 -1.96 -5.92 -4.30
N ILE A 77 -1.78 -4.84 -5.06
CA ILE A 77 -1.18 -3.60 -4.56
C ILE A 77 -1.89 -2.40 -5.17
N VAL A 78 -2.16 -1.39 -4.35
CA VAL A 78 -2.58 -0.05 -4.79
C VAL A 78 -1.63 0.96 -4.16
N VAL A 79 -1.11 1.87 -4.98
CA VAL A 79 -0.18 2.91 -4.54
C VAL A 79 -0.83 4.26 -4.80
N ILE A 80 -0.92 5.09 -3.76
CA ILE A 80 -1.52 6.42 -3.80
C ILE A 80 -0.46 7.42 -3.37
N ASN A 81 -0.12 8.37 -4.24
CA ASN A 81 0.71 9.52 -3.88
C ASN A 81 -0.22 10.72 -3.69
N TYR A 82 -0.07 11.44 -2.58
CA TYR A 82 -0.89 12.61 -2.28
C TYR A 82 -0.10 13.67 -1.51
N LYS A 83 -0.54 14.92 -1.62
CA LYS A 83 -0.06 16.02 -0.79
C LYS A 83 -1.06 16.24 0.36
N PRO A 84 -0.67 16.04 1.63
CA PRO A 84 -1.58 16.22 2.75
C PRO A 84 -1.98 17.69 2.84
N THR A 85 -3.28 17.94 2.88
CA THR A 85 -3.81 19.28 3.18
C THR A 85 -4.33 19.25 4.60
N PRO A 86 -3.68 19.92 5.56
CA PRO A 86 -4.16 19.95 6.93
C PRO A 86 -5.48 20.72 6.97
N PHE A 87 -6.54 20.04 7.38
CA PHE A 87 -7.82 20.68 7.64
C PHE A 87 -7.89 21.01 9.13
N HIS A 88 -7.88 22.30 9.46
CA HIS A 88 -8.09 22.79 10.82
C HIS A 88 -9.56 23.20 10.96
N THR A 89 -10.28 22.56 11.88
CA THR A 89 -11.63 22.97 12.34
C THR A 89 -11.54 23.83 13.57
#